data_AF-X1IS71-F1
#
_entry.id   AF-X1IS71-F1
#
_cell.length_a   1.000
_cell.length_b   1.000
_cell.length_c   1.000
_cell.angle_alpha   90.00
_cell.angle_beta   90.00
_cell.angle_gamma   90.00
#
_symmetry.space_group_name_H-M   'P 1'
#
loop_
_entity.id
_entity.type
_entity.pdbx_description
1 polymer ?
#
loop_
_entity_poly.entity_id
_entity_poly.type
_entity_poly.pdbx_seq_one_letter_code
_entity_poly.pdbx_strand_id
1 'polypeptide(L)' 'CDNDGTKLIQRLDDSPEVVANRLKAYHQQTEPVVDYYRNNNTVYDIDANKDADEVTALLFKNLDTLVKAQGEI' A
#
# COMPACT_ATOMS: atom_id res chain seq x y z
N CYS A 1 17.43 -19.61 -7.62
CA CYS A 1 16.56 -18.98 -8.63
C CYS A 1 15.88 -20.12 -9.36
N ASP A 2 14.55 -20.08 -9.44
CA ASP A 2 13.78 -21.20 -9.98
C ASP A 2 13.91 -21.32 -11.50
N ASN A 3 14.39 -20.25 -12.16
CA ASN A 3 14.61 -20.21 -13.61
C ASN A 3 16.00 -20.72 -14.05
N ASP A 4 17.06 -20.39 -13.30
CA ASP A 4 18.45 -20.64 -13.74
C ASP A 4 19.32 -21.36 -12.70
N GLY A 5 18.77 -21.72 -11.54
CA GLY A 5 19.47 -22.46 -10.49
C GLY A 5 20.51 -21.64 -9.70
N THR A 6 20.68 -20.35 -9.99
CA THR A 6 21.62 -19.50 -9.23
C THR A 6 21.26 -19.42 -7.75
N LYS A 7 22.28 -19.34 -6.88
CA LYS A 7 22.09 -19.24 -5.43
C LYS A 7 21.45 -17.89 -5.09
N LEU A 8 20.30 -17.92 -4.41
CA LEU A 8 19.68 -16.72 -3.87
C LEU A 8 20.46 -16.22 -2.65
N ILE A 9 20.54 -14.90 -2.54
CA ILE A 9 21.13 -14.21 -1.40
C ILE A 9 20.13 -13.19 -0.85
N GLN A 10 20.21 -12.93 0.45
CA GLN A 10 19.52 -11.79 1.05
C GLN A 10 20.31 -10.52 0.73
N ARG A 11 19.63 -9.45 0.32
CA ARG A 11 20.30 -8.18 0.06
C ARG A 11 20.56 -7.45 1.37
N LEU A 12 21.56 -6.58 1.38
CA LEU A 12 21.90 -5.79 2.57
C LEU A 12 20.74 -4.87 3.01
N ASP A 13 19.93 -4.40 2.07
CA ASP A 13 18.79 -3.51 2.32
C ASP A 13 17.52 -4.23 2.82
N ASP A 14 17.55 -5.56 2.89
CA ASP A 14 16.48 -6.38 3.47
C ASP A 14 16.64 -6.56 4.99
N SER A 15 17.64 -5.93 5.61
CA SER A 15 17.83 -6.02 7.06
C SER A 15 16.74 -5.26 7.83
N PRO A 16 16.32 -5.74 9.02
CA PRO A 16 15.27 -5.09 9.81
C PRO A 16 15.56 -3.62 10.11
N GLU A 17 16.82 -3.28 10.39
CA GLU A 17 17.26 -1.90 10.66
C GLU A 17 17.05 -1.00 9.43
N VAL A 18 17.45 -1.47 8.23
CA VAL A 18 17.28 -0.70 6.99
C VAL A 18 15.79 -0.55 6.66
N VAL A 19 14.99 -1.60 6.82
CA VAL A 19 13.53 -1.55 6.60
C VAL A 19 12.86 -0.57 7.57
N ALA A 20 13.21 -0.60 8.86
CA ALA A 20 12.65 0.33 9.85
C ALA A 20 12.97 1.79 9.53
N ASN A 21 14.22 2.08 9.11
CA ASN A 21 14.62 3.42 8.70
C ASN A 21 13.88 3.88 7.44
N ARG A 22 13.68 2.98 6.47
CA ARG A 22 12.90 3.28 5.25
C ARG A 22 11.45 3.58 5.58
N LEU A 23 10.81 2.80 6.44
CA LEU A 23 9.43 3.03 6.88
C LEU A 23 9.31 4.37 7.60
N LYS A 24 10.22 4.67 8.53
CA LYS A 24 10.25 5.97 9.23
C LYS A 24 10.34 7.14 8.24
N ALA A 25 11.26 7.08 7.29
CA ALA A 25 11.41 8.14 6.29
C ALA A 25 10.16 8.26 5.39
N TYR A 26 9.57 7.13 4.99
CA TYR A 26 8.32 7.10 4.23
C TYR A 26 7.18 7.79 4.98
N HIS A 27 6.94 7.42 6.25
CA HIS A 27 5.90 8.04 7.07
C HIS A 27 6.13 9.55 7.23
N GLN A 28 7.35 9.96 7.59
CA GLN A 28 7.71 11.38 7.74
C GLN A 28 7.45 12.22 6.48
N GLN A 29 7.66 11.64 5.30
CA GLN A 29 7.50 12.34 4.02
C GLN A 29 6.07 12.27 3.47
N THR A 30 5.34 11.19 3.73
CA THR A 30 4.05 10.93 3.08
C THR A 30 2.85 11.26 3.95
N GLU A 31 2.95 11.18 5.28
CA GLU A 31 1.82 11.52 6.19
C GLU A 31 1.28 12.94 5.96
N PRO A 32 2.11 14.00 5.79
CA PRO A 32 1.58 15.34 5.51
C PRO A 32 0.78 15.42 4.20
N VAL A 33 1.14 14.62 3.19
CA VAL A 33 0.43 14.55 1.91
C VAL A 33 -0.90 13.82 2.09
N VAL A 34 -0.90 12.70 2.81
CA VAL A 34 -2.13 11.96 3.12
C VAL A 34 -3.09 12.83 3.94
N ASP A 35 -2.59 13.54 4.95
CA ASP A 35 -3.41 14.43 5.79
C ASP A 35 -4.03 15.57 4.98
N TYR A 36 -3.28 16.15 4.03
CA TYR A 36 -3.83 17.15 3.10
C TYR A 36 -5.05 16.63 2.34
N TYR A 37 -5.00 15.42 1.78
CA TYR A 37 -6.13 14.83 1.05
C TYR A 37 -7.24 14.31 1.98
N ARG A 38 -6.89 13.85 3.18
CA ARG A 38 -7.86 13.36 4.17
C ARG A 38 -8.82 14.49 4.59
N ASN A 39 -8.30 15.72 4.74
CA ASN A 39 -9.12 16.90 5.01
C ASN A 39 -10.13 17.24 3.90
N ASN A 40 -9.92 16.72 2.68
CA ASN A 40 -10.83 16.89 1.54
C ASN A 40 -11.82 15.72 1.38
N ASN A 41 -11.85 14.77 2.33
CA ASN A 41 -12.66 13.54 2.25
C ASN A 41 -12.37 12.67 1.02
N THR A 42 -11.15 12.72 0.46
CA THR A 42 -10.75 11.94 -0.73
C THR A 42 -9.81 10.77 -0.42
N VAL A 43 -9.59 10.46 0.86
CA VAL A 43 -8.73 9.35 1.31
C VAL A 43 -9.59 8.23 1.86
N TYR A 44 -9.31 7.00 1.40
CA TYR A 44 -9.95 5.78 1.88
C TYR A 44 -8.86 4.85 2.44
N ASP A 45 -8.90 4.61 3.74
CA ASP A 45 -7.95 3.70 4.40
C ASP A 45 -8.37 2.24 4.16
N ILE A 46 -7.39 1.38 3.83
CA ILE A 46 -7.59 -0.04 3.56
C ILE A 46 -6.61 -0.83 4.44
N ASP A 47 -7.12 -1.77 5.22
CA ASP A 47 -6.29 -2.69 6.01
C ASP A 47 -5.67 -3.76 5.10
N ALA A 48 -4.36 -3.65 4.89
CA ALA A 48 -3.58 -4.53 4.05
C ALA A 48 -2.91 -5.70 4.83
N ASN A 49 -3.28 -5.94 6.09
CA ASN A 49 -2.77 -7.09 6.86
C ASN A 49 -3.49 -8.41 6.55
N LYS A 50 -4.40 -8.41 5.56
CA LYS A 50 -5.17 -9.58 5.12
C LYS A 50 -4.52 -10.27 3.93
N ASP A 51 -5.10 -11.38 3.50
CA ASP A 51 -4.71 -12.03 2.26
C ASP A 51 -4.82 -11.08 1.06
N ALA A 52 -3.91 -11.21 0.09
CA ALA A 52 -3.82 -10.31 -1.05
C ALA A 52 -5.11 -10.31 -1.90
N ASP A 53 -5.77 -11.46 -2.06
CA ASP A 53 -7.02 -11.56 -2.81
C ASP A 53 -8.17 -10.85 -2.07
N GLU A 54 -8.20 -10.95 -0.74
CA GLU A 54 -9.18 -10.24 0.09
C GLU A 54 -8.99 -8.72 0.02
N VAL A 55 -7.75 -8.25 0.14
CA VAL A 55 -7.42 -6.81 0.01
C VAL A 55 -7.81 -6.31 -1.38
N THR A 56 -7.54 -7.09 -2.42
CA THR A 56 -7.89 -6.76 -3.80
C THR A 56 -9.41 -6.64 -3.99
N ALA A 57 -10.18 -7.61 -3.47
CA ALA A 57 -11.64 -7.56 -3.53
C ALA A 57 -12.21 -6.35 -2.77
N LEU A 58 -11.64 -6.01 -1.62
CA LEU A 58 -12.03 -4.84 -0.84
C LEU A 58 -11.75 -3.52 -1.59
N LEU A 59 -10.59 -3.42 -2.24
CA LEU A 59 -10.22 -2.27 -3.07
C LEU A 59 -11.24 -2.03 -4.18
N PHE A 60 -11.57 -3.05 -4.98
CA PHE A 60 -12.53 -2.91 -6.07
C PHE A 60 -13.94 -2.59 -5.58
N LYS A 61 -14.38 -3.20 -4.48
CA LYS A 61 -15.67 -2.86 -3.87
C LYS A 61 -15.75 -1.38 -3.47
N ASN A 62 -14.67 -0.82 -2.92
CA ASN A 62 -14.62 0.60 -2.56
C ASN A 62 -14.68 1.49 -3.81
N LEU A 63 -13.91 1.16 -4.85
CA LEU A 63 -13.93 1.88 -6.13
C LEU A 63 -15.32 1.86 -6.79
N ASP A 64 -15.97 0.70 -6.85
CA ASP A 64 -17.32 0.56 -7.41
C ASP A 64 -18.35 1.43 -6.66
N THR A 65 -18.20 1.53 -5.34
CA THR A 65 -19.07 2.37 -4.51
C THR A 65 -18.87 3.85 -4.83
N LEU A 66 -17.64 4.28 -5.10
CA LEU A 66 -17.32 5.65 -5.45
C LEU A 66 -17.87 6.06 -6.82
N VAL A 67 -17.72 5.19 -7.82
CA VAL A 67 -18.26 5.40 -9.16
C VAL A 67 -19.78 5.59 -9.11
N LYS A 68 -20.49 4.70 -8.40
CA LYS A 68 -21.95 4.79 -8.22
C LYS A 68 -22.39 6.06 -7.48
N ALA A 69 -21.64 6.47 -6.45
CA ALA A 69 -21.96 7.67 -5.68
C ALA A 69 -21.75 8.98 -6.47
N GLN A 70 -20.87 8.96 -7.49
CA GLN A 70 -20.59 10.12 -8.35
C GLN A 70 -21.53 10.21 -9.56
N GLY A 71 -22.48 9.29 -9.72
CA GLY A 71 -23.49 9.35 -10.79
C GLY A 71 -22.97 9.01 -12.18
N GLU A 72 -21.77 8.44 -12.29
CA GLU A 72 -21.25 7.85 -13.52
C GLU A 72 -21.62 6.35 -13.51
N ILE A 73 -22.79 6.04 -14.10
CA ILE A 73 -23.49 4.74 -14.22
C ILE A 73 -24.47 4.42 -13.07
#